data_AF-A0A5N9H898-F1
#
_entry.id   AF-A0A5N9H898-F1
#
_cell.length_a   1.000
_cell.length_b   1.000
_cell.length_c   1.000
_cell.angle_alpha   90.00
_cell.angle_beta   90.00
_cell.angle_gamma   90.00
#
_symmetry.space_group_name_H-M   'P 1'
#
loop_
_entity.id
_entity.type
_entity.pdbx_description
1 polymer ?
#
loop_
_entity_poly.entity_id
_entity_poly.type
_entity_poly.pdbx_seq_one_letter_code
_entity_poly.pdbx_strand_id
1 'polypeptide(L)'
;ADVHLGWIEPLENTEKRLIQLKNAFETSERSPSFGLRTHIIMRNTEEAAWKAAEDLISSADPIVKAQRRSSIEGTVMVGQQAQAVKAPDHRLGKYLWNGLSEVRVNCGSALVGTPEQICQELLNYWCLGIDEFILSGFPHVEECYRVSEELLPMLRGAIENKIDRDSN
;
A
#
# COMPACT_ATOMS: atom_id res chain seq x y z
N ALA A 1 11.32 1.53 -18.79
CA ALA A 1 10.75 0.44 -17.99
C ALA A 1 9.34 0.21 -18.51
N ASP A 2 8.91 -1.04 -18.62
CA ASP A 2 7.58 -1.38 -19.11
C ASP A 2 6.52 -1.31 -17.99
N VAL A 3 6.99 -1.35 -16.72
CA VAL A 3 6.19 -1.17 -15.52
C VAL A 3 6.77 -0.04 -14.66
N HIS A 4 5.91 0.84 -14.14
CA HIS A 4 6.25 1.77 -13.07
C HIS A 4 5.77 1.24 -11.73
N LEU A 5 6.68 0.93 -10.81
CA LEU A 5 6.36 0.45 -9.48
C LEU A 5 6.43 1.60 -8.45
N GLY A 6 5.30 1.89 -7.82
CA GLY A 6 5.17 2.87 -6.74
C GLY A 6 4.99 2.22 -5.36
N TRP A 7 5.24 2.99 -4.31
CA TRP A 7 4.75 2.65 -2.97
C TRP A 7 3.29 3.07 -2.85
N ILE A 8 2.54 2.40 -1.98
CA ILE A 8 1.19 2.87 -1.66
C ILE A 8 1.22 4.25 -0.99
N GLU A 9 0.38 5.13 -1.50
CA GLU A 9 0.09 6.48 -1.04
C GLU A 9 -1.44 6.65 -1.03
N PRO A 10 -2.01 7.62 -0.30
CA PRO A 10 -3.44 7.90 -0.38
C PRO A 10 -3.96 7.96 -1.83
N LEU A 11 -5.20 7.51 -2.07
CA LEU A 11 -5.78 7.39 -3.42
C LEU A 11 -5.63 8.66 -4.25
N GLU A 12 -5.90 9.83 -3.67
CA GLU A 12 -5.76 11.12 -4.34
C GLU A 12 -4.31 11.41 -4.78
N ASN A 13 -3.32 11.06 -3.95
CA ASN A 13 -1.91 11.24 -4.29
C ASN A 13 -1.49 10.27 -5.40
N THR A 14 -1.97 9.03 -5.31
CA THR A 14 -1.72 7.99 -6.32
C THR A 14 -2.32 8.40 -7.66
N GLU A 15 -3.57 8.87 -7.69
CA GLU A 15 -4.26 9.35 -8.89
C GLU A 15 -3.48 10.49 -9.56
N LYS A 16 -3.12 11.53 -8.80
CA LYS A 16 -2.30 12.65 -9.30
C LYS A 16 -1.00 12.18 -9.94
N ARG A 17 -0.32 11.22 -9.29
CA ARG A 17 0.94 10.66 -9.79
C ARG A 17 0.74 9.84 -11.06
N LEU A 18 -0.31 9.03 -11.12
CA LEU A 18 -0.64 8.25 -12.31
C LEU A 18 -0.98 9.15 -13.50
N ILE A 19 -1.70 10.24 -13.30
CA ILE A 19 -1.97 11.23 -14.35
C ILE A 19 -0.66 11.83 -14.87
N GLN A 20 0.23 12.27 -13.98
CA GLN A 20 1.53 12.83 -14.37
C GLN A 20 2.38 11.83 -15.17
N LEU A 21 2.40 10.57 -14.73
CA LEU A 21 3.14 9.50 -15.42
C LEU A 21 2.52 9.23 -16.79
N LYS A 22 1.19 9.04 -16.88
CA LYS A 22 0.48 8.82 -18.14
C LYS A 22 0.80 9.92 -19.15
N ASN A 23 0.72 11.19 -18.75
CA ASN A 23 1.06 12.34 -19.60
C ASN A 23 2.54 12.31 -20.06
N ALA A 24 3.46 11.89 -19.20
CA ALA A 24 4.86 11.73 -19.59
C ALA A 24 5.06 10.61 -20.63
N PHE A 25 4.24 9.56 -20.57
CA PHE A 25 4.23 8.44 -21.52
C PHE A 25 3.46 8.72 -22.82
N GLU A 26 2.58 9.73 -22.89
CA GLU A 26 1.87 10.11 -24.12
C GLU A 26 2.82 10.46 -25.28
N THR A 27 4.03 10.92 -24.96
CA THR A 27 5.08 11.22 -25.95
C THR A 27 5.88 9.98 -26.39
N SER A 28 5.57 8.80 -25.83
CA SER A 28 6.24 7.54 -26.11
C SER A 28 5.29 6.56 -26.79
N GLU A 29 5.80 5.74 -27.72
CA GLU A 29 5.01 4.67 -28.38
C GLU A 29 4.73 3.46 -27.46
N ARG A 30 4.78 3.65 -26.12
CA ARG A 30 4.66 2.55 -25.14
C ARG A 30 3.48 2.79 -24.22
N SER A 31 2.72 1.72 -23.96
CA SER A 31 1.69 1.71 -22.92
C SER A 31 2.33 1.30 -21.59
N PRO A 32 2.37 2.17 -20.57
CA PRO A 32 2.93 1.81 -19.27
C PRO A 32 1.96 0.95 -18.47
N SER A 33 2.47 -0.10 -17.81
CA SER A 33 1.78 -0.78 -16.69
C SER A 33 2.20 -0.15 -15.36
N PHE A 34 1.34 -0.26 -14.33
CA PHE A 34 1.54 0.40 -13.06
C PHE A 34 1.39 -0.58 -11.90
N GLY A 35 2.47 -0.74 -11.14
CA GLY A 35 2.51 -1.59 -9.96
C GLY A 35 2.47 -0.79 -8.66
N LEU A 36 1.97 -1.44 -7.62
CA LEU A 36 1.92 -0.91 -6.26
C LEU A 36 2.54 -1.88 -5.27
N ARG A 37 3.40 -1.36 -4.39
CA ARG A 37 4.02 -2.10 -3.30
C ARG A 37 3.44 -1.66 -1.95
N THR A 38 2.85 -2.61 -1.21
CA THR A 38 2.30 -2.35 0.13
C THR A 38 2.40 -3.55 1.07
N HIS A 39 2.50 -3.28 2.38
CA HIS A 39 2.24 -4.30 3.39
C HIS A 39 0.73 -4.48 3.62
N ILE A 40 0.34 -5.65 4.12
CA ILE A 40 -1.03 -5.94 4.56
C ILE A 40 -1.00 -6.41 6.01
N ILE A 41 -1.93 -5.89 6.81
CA ILE A 41 -2.21 -6.31 8.19
C ILE A 41 -3.70 -6.63 8.25
N MET A 42 -4.04 -7.89 7.99
CA MET A 42 -5.42 -8.35 7.83
C MET A 42 -5.87 -9.18 9.03
N ARG A 43 -7.01 -8.83 9.64
CA ARG A 43 -7.60 -9.59 10.76
C ARG A 43 -9.11 -9.65 10.61
N ASN A 44 -9.76 -10.53 11.38
CA ASN A 44 -11.21 -10.75 11.30
C ASN A 44 -12.05 -9.53 11.72
N THR A 45 -11.47 -8.59 12.48
CA THR A 45 -12.11 -7.31 12.80
C THR A 45 -11.13 -6.16 12.56
N GLU A 46 -11.67 -4.98 12.29
CA GLU A 46 -10.88 -3.77 12.08
C GLU A 46 -10.06 -3.43 13.33
N GLU A 47 -10.64 -3.53 14.52
CA GLU A 47 -9.95 -3.25 15.79
C GLU A 47 -8.77 -4.20 16.00
N ALA A 48 -8.94 -5.48 15.69
CA ALA A 48 -7.87 -6.46 15.78
C ALA A 48 -6.74 -6.16 14.78
N ALA A 49 -7.07 -5.68 13.58
CA ALA A 49 -6.08 -5.29 12.58
C ALA A 49 -5.27 -4.07 13.03
N TRP A 50 -5.94 -3.02 13.53
CA TRP A 50 -5.27 -1.85 14.08
C TRP A 50 -4.40 -2.17 15.27
N LYS A 51 -4.91 -2.99 16.20
CA LYS A 51 -4.10 -3.48 17.32
C LYS A 51 -2.85 -4.22 16.84
N ALA A 52 -2.98 -5.10 15.84
CA ALA A 52 -1.82 -5.80 15.28
C ALA A 52 -0.81 -4.83 14.62
N ALA A 53 -1.27 -3.73 14.01
CA ALA A 53 -0.40 -2.70 13.46
C ALA A 53 0.37 -1.95 14.55
N GLU A 54 -0.31 -1.54 15.62
CA GLU A 54 0.32 -0.90 16.79
C GLU A 54 1.32 -1.84 17.47
N ASP A 55 0.93 -3.10 17.69
CA ASP A 55 1.77 -4.12 18.32
C ASP A 55 3.07 -4.34 17.51
N LEU A 56 3.00 -4.28 16.17
CA LEU A 56 4.15 -4.49 15.27
C LEU A 56 5.28 -3.48 15.49
N ILE A 57 4.96 -2.24 15.88
CA ILE A 57 5.96 -1.18 16.13
C ILE A 57 6.15 -0.87 17.62
N SER A 58 5.35 -1.49 18.49
CA SER A 58 5.36 -1.26 19.94
C SER A 58 6.70 -1.59 20.59
N SER A 59 7.35 -2.65 20.11
CA SER A 59 8.60 -3.20 20.68
C SER A 59 9.85 -2.76 19.91
N ALA A 60 9.70 -1.81 18.99
CA ALA A 60 10.82 -1.36 18.18
C ALA A 60 11.81 -0.54 19.01
N ASP A 61 13.09 -0.92 18.93
CA ASP A 61 14.18 -0.27 19.66
C ASP A 61 14.24 1.23 19.34
N PRO A 62 14.28 2.11 20.35
CA PRO A 62 14.44 3.56 20.15
C PRO A 62 15.63 3.94 19.26
N ILE A 63 16.72 3.17 19.29
CA ILE A 63 17.90 3.36 18.43
C ILE A 63 17.53 3.13 16.97
N VAL A 64 16.75 2.09 16.67
CA VAL A 64 16.25 1.85 15.31
C VAL A 64 15.40 3.03 14.87
N LYS A 65 14.44 3.47 15.68
CA LYS A 65 13.59 4.63 15.34
C LYS A 65 14.40 5.90 15.07
N ALA A 66 15.43 6.17 15.88
CA ALA A 66 16.31 7.33 15.72
C ALA A 66 17.14 7.24 14.43
N GLN A 67 17.73 6.08 14.15
CA GLN A 67 18.49 5.84 12.91
C GLN A 67 17.60 6.01 11.66
N ARG A 68 16.38 5.47 11.70
CA ARG A 68 15.42 5.59 10.59
C ARG A 68 15.06 7.06 10.35
N ARG A 69 14.77 7.81 11.42
CA ARG A 69 14.50 9.26 11.33
C ARG A 69 15.66 10.02 10.68
N SER A 70 16.88 9.80 11.15
CA SER A 70 18.08 10.45 10.58
C SER A 70 18.32 10.08 9.12
N SER A 71 17.94 8.87 8.69
CA SER A 71 18.09 8.46 7.27
C SER A 71 17.10 9.11 6.32
N ILE A 72 15.96 9.58 6.85
CA ILE A 72 14.90 10.25 6.08
C ILE A 72 15.14 11.77 6.09
N GLU A 73 15.61 12.32 7.21
CA GLU A 73 15.95 13.73 7.33
C GLU A 73 17.07 14.09 6.35
N GLY A 74 16.76 14.94 5.35
CA GLY A 74 17.73 15.40 4.35
C GLY A 74 17.85 14.53 3.09
N THR A 75 17.10 13.43 2.97
CA THR A 75 17.07 12.66 1.71
C THR A 75 16.37 13.45 0.60
N VAL A 76 16.91 13.46 -0.62
CA VAL A 76 16.26 14.04 -1.81
C VAL A 76 15.32 13.05 -2.51
N MET A 77 15.26 11.81 -2.03
CA MET A 77 14.43 10.76 -2.63
C MET A 77 12.95 10.96 -2.29
N VAL A 78 12.18 11.47 -3.25
CA VAL A 78 10.73 11.75 -3.13
C VAL A 78 9.96 10.53 -2.60
N GLY A 79 10.29 9.32 -3.06
CA GLY A 79 9.61 8.10 -2.60
C GLY A 79 9.86 7.78 -1.11
N GLN A 80 11.04 8.12 -0.58
CA GLN A 80 11.32 7.93 0.85
C GLN A 80 10.62 8.98 1.71
N GLN A 81 10.59 10.23 1.24
CA GLN A 81 9.86 11.30 1.92
C GLN A 81 8.36 11.01 2.00
N ALA A 82 7.76 10.54 0.89
CA ALA A 82 6.33 10.22 0.82
C ALA A 82 5.91 9.12 1.80
N GLN A 83 6.79 8.14 2.06
CA GLN A 83 6.52 7.06 3.01
C GLN A 83 6.65 7.47 4.47
N ALA A 84 7.35 8.57 4.76
CA ALA A 84 7.65 9.05 6.11
C ALA A 84 6.88 10.33 6.49
N VAL A 85 5.79 10.62 5.77
CA VAL A 85 4.90 11.74 6.08
C VAL A 85 4.37 11.59 7.51
N LYS A 86 4.50 12.63 8.33
CA LYS A 86 3.94 12.63 9.68
C LYS A 86 2.43 12.76 9.61
N ALA A 87 1.72 11.82 10.22
CA ALA A 87 0.28 11.86 10.39
C ALA A 87 -0.11 11.45 11.81
N PRO A 88 -1.23 11.96 12.36
CA PRO A 88 -1.77 11.50 13.64
C PRO A 88 -1.95 9.98 13.63
N ASP A 89 -1.46 9.30 14.66
CA ASP A 89 -1.52 7.84 14.82
C ASP A 89 -1.02 7.04 13.60
N HIS A 90 -0.14 7.66 12.81
CA HIS A 90 0.40 7.13 11.54
C HIS A 90 -0.69 6.80 10.51
N ARG A 91 -1.87 7.41 10.59
CA ARG A 91 -2.99 7.17 9.67
C ARG A 91 -2.93 8.13 8.49
N LEU A 92 -2.57 7.62 7.31
CA LEU A 92 -2.57 8.38 6.05
C LEU A 92 -3.93 8.32 5.33
N GLY A 93 -4.79 7.38 5.69
CA GLY A 93 -6.12 7.20 5.14
C GLY A 93 -6.96 6.28 6.03
N LYS A 94 -8.18 5.96 5.59
CA LYS A 94 -9.13 5.18 6.39
C LYS A 94 -8.56 3.83 6.83
N TYR A 95 -7.89 3.12 5.92
CA TYR A 95 -7.26 1.82 6.15
C TYR A 95 -5.77 1.83 5.80
N LEU A 96 -5.16 3.01 5.71
CA LEU A 96 -3.77 3.18 5.28
C LEU A 96 -2.93 3.72 6.45
N TRP A 97 -1.95 2.92 6.86
CA TRP A 97 -1.11 3.17 8.02
C TRP A 97 0.36 3.21 7.64
N ASN A 98 1.11 4.19 8.13
CA ASN A 98 2.53 4.36 7.81
C ASN A 98 3.50 4.17 8.97
N GLY A 99 3.09 3.49 10.04
CA GLY A 99 3.95 3.26 11.20
C GLY A 99 5.18 2.40 10.89
N LEU A 100 5.13 1.54 9.85
CA LEU A 100 6.31 0.80 9.39
C LEU A 100 7.47 1.72 8.98
N SER A 101 7.18 2.95 8.55
CA SER A 101 8.22 3.93 8.18
C SER A 101 9.20 4.23 9.32
N GLU A 102 8.76 4.09 10.58
CA GLU A 102 9.60 4.32 11.76
C GLU A 102 10.67 3.24 11.97
N VAL A 103 10.47 2.04 11.43
CA VAL A 103 11.25 0.85 11.80
C VAL A 103 11.85 0.12 10.62
N ARG A 104 11.26 0.26 9.43
CA ARG A 104 11.60 -0.54 8.24
C ARG A 104 12.05 0.32 7.09
N VAL A 105 13.17 -0.04 6.46
CA VAL A 105 13.68 0.59 5.22
C VAL A 105 12.77 0.25 4.05
N ASN A 106 12.21 1.29 3.40
CA ASN A 106 11.27 1.18 2.28
C ASN A 106 9.96 0.46 2.67
N CYS A 107 8.91 0.56 1.85
CA CYS A 107 7.55 0.09 2.19
C CYS A 107 7.11 0.54 3.59
N GLY A 108 7.07 1.86 3.80
CA GLY A 108 6.71 2.45 5.08
C GLY A 108 5.22 2.36 5.39
N SER A 109 4.40 2.02 4.40
CA SER A 109 2.94 1.95 4.51
C SER A 109 2.40 0.53 4.39
N ALA A 110 1.27 0.30 5.07
CA ALA A 110 0.50 -0.93 5.05
C ALA A 110 -1.01 -0.62 4.96
N LEU A 111 -1.76 -1.52 4.32
CA LEU A 111 -3.21 -1.58 4.44
C LEU A 111 -3.57 -2.36 5.72
N VAL A 112 -4.51 -1.82 6.50
CA VAL A 112 -4.91 -2.34 7.81
C VAL A 112 -6.44 -2.45 7.86
N GLY A 113 -6.97 -3.65 8.08
CA GLY A 113 -8.41 -3.87 8.17
C GLY A 113 -8.84 -5.32 8.07
N THR A 114 -10.12 -5.52 7.79
CA THR A 114 -10.70 -6.83 7.45
C THR A 114 -10.40 -7.23 6.00
N PRO A 115 -10.59 -8.51 5.63
CA PRO A 115 -10.46 -8.94 4.23
C PRO A 115 -11.29 -8.10 3.26
N GLU A 116 -12.52 -7.76 3.63
CA GLU A 116 -13.44 -6.97 2.81
C GLU A 116 -12.96 -5.53 2.67
N GLN A 117 -12.47 -4.93 3.76
CA GLN A 117 -11.95 -3.56 3.75
C GLN A 117 -10.70 -3.45 2.89
N ILE A 118 -9.78 -4.40 3.03
CA ILE A 118 -8.55 -4.45 2.22
C ILE A 118 -8.86 -4.74 0.76
N CYS A 119 -9.79 -5.66 0.48
CA CYS A 119 -10.26 -5.94 -0.87
C CYS A 119 -10.81 -4.67 -1.54
N GLN A 120 -11.66 -3.94 -0.84
CA GLN A 120 -12.24 -2.70 -1.37
C GLN A 120 -11.17 -1.63 -1.62
N GLU A 121 -10.19 -1.48 -0.73
CA GLU A 121 -9.08 -0.54 -0.96
C GLU A 121 -8.23 -0.94 -2.18
N LEU A 122 -7.82 -2.21 -2.29
CA LEU A 122 -7.07 -2.68 -3.45
C LEU A 122 -7.85 -2.51 -4.75
N LEU A 123 -9.17 -2.75 -4.73
CA LEU A 123 -10.05 -2.49 -5.86
C LEU A 123 -10.06 -1.00 -6.24
N ASN A 124 -10.05 -0.10 -5.26
CA ASN A 124 -9.98 1.35 -5.53
C ASN A 124 -8.68 1.73 -6.26
N TYR A 125 -7.52 1.18 -5.85
CA TYR A 125 -6.26 1.37 -6.57
C TYR A 125 -6.30 0.74 -7.97
N TRP A 126 -6.91 -0.44 -8.10
CA TRP A 126 -7.11 -1.08 -9.40
C TRP A 126 -7.92 -0.20 -10.35
N CYS A 127 -8.98 0.44 -9.85
CA CYS A 127 -9.81 1.37 -10.64
C CYS A 127 -9.04 2.62 -11.11
N LEU A 128 -7.93 3.00 -10.44
CA LEU A 128 -7.05 4.08 -10.92
C LEU A 128 -6.11 3.63 -12.06
N GLY A 129 -6.07 2.33 -12.35
CA GLY A 129 -5.23 1.71 -13.37
C GLY A 129 -3.96 1.05 -12.82
N ILE A 130 -3.92 0.71 -11.52
CA ILE A 130 -2.90 -0.19 -10.97
C ILE A 130 -3.29 -1.64 -11.28
N ASP A 131 -2.46 -2.37 -12.01
CA ASP A 131 -2.73 -3.76 -12.41
C ASP A 131 -1.81 -4.78 -11.72
N GLU A 132 -0.69 -4.33 -11.14
CA GLU A 132 0.24 -5.18 -10.39
C GLU A 132 0.30 -4.82 -8.90
N PHE A 133 0.20 -5.83 -8.03
CA PHE A 133 0.28 -5.64 -6.57
C PHE A 133 1.36 -6.52 -5.96
N ILE A 134 2.37 -5.88 -5.36
CA ILE A 134 3.40 -6.56 -4.57
C ILE A 134 3.04 -6.44 -3.09
N LEU A 135 2.63 -7.56 -2.51
CA LEU A 135 2.09 -7.64 -1.16
C LEU A 135 3.08 -8.32 -0.21
N SER A 136 3.01 -7.96 1.06
CA SER A 136 3.75 -8.63 2.14
C SER A 136 3.05 -8.44 3.48
N GLY A 137 3.20 -9.36 4.42
CA GLY A 137 2.73 -9.20 5.80
C GLY A 137 3.71 -9.81 6.79
N PHE A 138 3.55 -9.56 8.10
CA PHE A 138 4.32 -10.25 9.14
C PHE A 138 3.41 -11.08 10.07
N PRO A 139 3.80 -12.32 10.40
CA PRO A 139 4.88 -13.10 9.79
C PRO A 139 4.57 -13.53 8.34
N HIS A 140 5.59 -13.67 7.49
CA HIS A 140 5.41 -13.76 6.03
C HIS A 140 4.58 -14.96 5.56
N VAL A 141 4.78 -16.13 6.16
CA VAL A 141 4.11 -17.37 5.70
C VAL A 141 2.64 -17.34 6.08
N GLU A 142 2.33 -16.99 7.32
CA GLU A 142 0.98 -16.95 7.88
C GLU A 142 0.15 -15.86 7.21
N GLU A 143 0.72 -14.70 6.94
CA GLU A 143 0.05 -13.65 6.18
C GLU A 143 -0.13 -14.03 4.70
N CYS A 144 0.80 -14.81 4.12
CA CYS A 144 0.64 -15.33 2.77
C CYS A 144 -0.58 -16.26 2.67
N TYR A 145 -0.77 -17.17 3.65
CA TYR A 145 -1.96 -18.02 3.71
C TYR A 145 -3.24 -17.19 3.79
N ARG A 146 -3.33 -16.26 4.77
CA ARG A 146 -4.48 -15.35 4.91
C ARG A 146 -4.81 -14.62 3.60
N VAL A 147 -3.81 -14.01 2.96
CA VAL A 147 -4.01 -13.31 1.68
C VAL A 147 -4.49 -14.28 0.59
N SER A 148 -3.89 -15.47 0.50
CA SER A 148 -4.23 -16.43 -0.55
C SER A 148 -5.64 -17.02 -0.42
N GLU A 149 -6.09 -17.25 0.81
CA GLU A 149 -7.36 -17.94 1.09
C GLU A 149 -8.53 -16.96 1.18
N GLU A 150 -8.34 -15.78 1.79
CA GLU A 150 -9.43 -14.85 2.09
C GLU A 150 -9.49 -13.66 1.11
N LEU A 151 -8.33 -13.11 0.73
CA LEU A 151 -8.27 -11.86 -0.03
C LEU A 151 -8.26 -12.07 -1.55
N LEU A 152 -7.41 -12.96 -2.06
CA LEU A 152 -7.24 -13.13 -3.51
C LEU A 152 -8.52 -13.57 -4.23
N PRO A 153 -9.32 -14.54 -3.73
CA PRO A 153 -10.58 -14.91 -4.38
C PRO A 153 -11.58 -13.76 -4.39
N MET A 154 -11.66 -13.01 -3.28
CA MET A 154 -12.57 -11.87 -3.14
C MET A 154 -12.20 -10.74 -4.10
N LEU A 155 -10.92 -10.38 -4.19
CA LEU A 155 -10.44 -9.33 -5.08
C LEU A 155 -10.64 -9.68 -6.55
N ARG A 156 -10.38 -10.93 -6.95
CA ARG A 156 -10.65 -11.40 -8.32
C ARG A 156 -12.13 -11.27 -8.67
N GLY A 157 -13.02 -11.76 -7.80
CA GLY A 157 -14.46 -11.64 -8.00
C GLY A 157 -14.92 -10.17 -8.03
N ALA A 158 -14.33 -9.30 -7.21
CA ALA A 158 -14.65 -7.87 -7.22
C ALA A 158 -14.23 -7.17 -8.52
N ILE A 159 -13.05 -7.52 -9.06
CA ILE A 159 -12.56 -7.02 -10.35
C ILE A 159 -13.45 -7.50 -11.51
N GLU A 160 -13.77 -8.80 -11.55
CA GLU A 160 -14.65 -9.38 -12.57
C GLU A 160 -16.03 -8.68 -12.58
N ASN A 161 -16.64 -8.55 -11.40
CA ASN A 161 -17.90 -7.82 -11.25
C ASN A 161 -17.81 -6.34 -11.68
N LYS A 162 -16.66 -5.69 -11.48
CA LYS A 162 -16.45 -4.30 -11.91
C LYS A 162 -16.37 -4.19 -13.43
N ILE A 163 -15.64 -5.09 -14.08
CA ILE A 163 -15.51 -5.16 -15.54
C ILE A 163 -16.88 -5.41 -16.18
N ASP A 164 -17.65 -6.35 -15.66
CA ASP A 164 -18.99 -6.68 -16.18
C ASP A 164 -19.97 -5.50 -16.08
N ARG A 165 -19.88 -4.71 -15.00
CA ARG A 165 -20.72 -3.52 -14.80
C ARG A 165 -20.34 -2.37 -15.72
N ASP A 166 -19.06 -2.21 -16.04
CA ASP A 166 -18.59 -1.14 -16.93
C ASP A 166 -18.81 -1.47 -18.42
N SER A 167 -19.03 -2.75 -18.74
CA SER A 167 -19.28 -3.25 -20.09
C SER A 167 -20.76 -3.26 -20.49
N ASN A 168 -21.68 -3.06 -19.54
CA ASN A 168 -23.14 -2.98 -19.74
C ASN A 168 -23.64 -1.54 -19.62
#